data_AF-A0A536SBQ8-F1
#
_entry.id   AF-A0A536SBQ8-F1
#
_cell.length_a   1.000
_cell.length_b   1.000
_cell.length_c   1.000
_cell.angle_alpha   90.00
_cell.angle_beta   90.00
_cell.angle_gamma   90.00
#
_symmetry.space_group_name_H-M   'P 1'
#
loop_
_entity.id
_entity.type
_entity.pdbx_description
1 polymer ?
#
loop_
_entity_poly.entity_id
_entity_poly.type
_entity_poly.pdbx_seq_one_letter_code
_entity_poly.pdbx_strand_id
1 'polypeptide(L)'
;GIKVELWRSSSEKVTQRAISEARARRFSVDAVETIGTDLERMTREKIFAEFHSPHLADLIPAAIPRHRAWFPDRLSYLGVAYNTKLVRREDLPGTYEGFLDPKWRGKLGIEASDIAWLAGIVKFWGEDRGMRFFERLAVMKPDVRTGHTLLTQLVAAGEVPVGLTVYSSGVVPHKRTGAPIDWEPIEPVIGQPLGIGLAKNGGAALRRLRPVARRPGALQFARPSARELEGEDRPEQLRLHHDGPRRRAGRKREVGKDLERPVSEQMKVGVRYGPHRS
;
A
#
# COMPACT_ATOMS: atom_id res chain seq x y z
N GLY A 1 7.13 23.84 -14.54
CA GLY A 1 6.98 22.42 -14.19
C GLY A 1 6.24 21.69 -15.29
N ILE A 2 6.19 20.36 -15.25
CA ILE A 2 5.35 19.55 -16.15
C ILE A 2 3.95 19.45 -15.53
N LYS A 3 2.90 19.78 -16.29
CA LYS A 3 1.51 19.65 -15.84
C LYS A 3 1.11 18.17 -15.92
N VAL A 4 0.51 17.64 -14.85
CA VAL A 4 -0.02 16.28 -14.78
C VAL A 4 -1.54 16.33 -14.73
N GLU A 5 -2.20 15.58 -15.60
CA GLU A 5 -3.64 15.37 -15.58
C GLU A 5 -3.93 13.97 -15.08
N LEU A 6 -4.58 13.87 -13.91
CA LEU A 6 -4.83 12.61 -13.22
C LEU A 6 -6.31 12.24 -13.35
N TRP A 7 -6.57 11.04 -13.85
CA TRP A 7 -7.85 10.37 -13.73
C TRP A 7 -7.68 9.10 -12.88
N ARG A 8 -8.53 8.93 -11.86
CA ARG A 8 -8.44 7.84 -10.89
C ARG A 8 -9.76 7.08 -10.81
N SER A 9 -9.68 5.75 -10.73
CA SER A 9 -10.81 4.83 -10.56
C SER A 9 -10.33 3.51 -9.94
N SER A 10 -11.23 2.54 -9.75
CA SER A 10 -10.85 1.16 -9.37
C SER A 10 -9.97 0.50 -10.43
N SER A 11 -9.15 -0.48 -10.02
CA SER A 11 -8.21 -1.19 -10.91
C SER A 11 -8.92 -1.78 -12.12
N GLU A 12 -10.08 -2.38 -11.92
CA GLU A 12 -10.88 -3.04 -12.96
C GLU A 12 -11.32 -2.03 -14.03
N LYS A 13 -11.79 -0.85 -13.59
CA LYS A 13 -12.23 0.23 -14.49
C LYS A 13 -11.05 0.83 -15.25
N VAL A 14 -9.90 1.00 -14.59
CA VAL A 14 -8.66 1.47 -15.24
C VAL A 14 -8.24 0.48 -16.33
N THR A 15 -8.16 -0.81 -15.99
CA THR A 15 -7.76 -1.89 -16.90
C THR A 15 -8.72 -2.03 -18.07
N GLN A 16 -10.03 -2.04 -17.82
CA GLN A 16 -11.05 -2.12 -18.86
C GLN A 16 -10.94 -0.93 -19.82
N ARG A 17 -10.85 0.30 -19.29
CA ARG A 17 -10.72 1.50 -20.11
C ARG A 17 -9.44 1.48 -20.96
N ALA A 18 -8.30 1.17 -20.36
CA ALA A 18 -7.01 1.13 -21.08
C ALA A 18 -7.04 0.11 -22.23
N ILE A 19 -7.57 -1.10 -22.01
CA ILE A 19 -7.72 -2.12 -23.05
C ILE A 19 -8.71 -1.69 -24.13
N SER A 20 -9.87 -1.17 -23.74
CA SER A 20 -10.90 -0.71 -24.68
C SER A 20 -10.41 0.45 -25.56
N GLU A 21 -9.70 1.42 -24.99
CA GLU A 21 -9.12 2.53 -25.74
C GLU A 21 -8.03 2.05 -26.69
N ALA A 22 -7.11 1.19 -26.23
CA ALA A 22 -6.06 0.63 -27.08
C ALA A 22 -6.62 -0.14 -28.28
N ARG A 23 -7.66 -0.97 -28.07
CA ARG A 23 -8.35 -1.69 -29.15
C ARG A 23 -9.05 -0.76 -30.14
N ALA A 24 -9.59 0.35 -29.65
CA ALA A 24 -10.17 1.39 -30.47
C ALA A 24 -9.13 2.35 -31.09
N ARG A 25 -7.82 2.08 -30.92
CA ARG A 25 -6.70 2.93 -31.36
C ARG A 25 -6.79 4.36 -30.83
N ARG A 26 -7.37 4.52 -29.64
CA ARG A 26 -7.37 5.76 -28.87
C ARG A 26 -6.28 5.66 -27.81
N PHE A 27 -5.40 6.65 -27.74
CA PHE A 27 -4.26 6.66 -26.84
C PHE A 27 -4.28 7.92 -26.01
N SER A 28 -5.30 8.03 -25.16
CA SER A 28 -5.56 9.25 -24.37
C SER A 28 -4.66 9.38 -23.13
N VAL A 29 -3.89 8.34 -22.81
CA VAL A 29 -3.05 8.26 -21.61
C VAL A 29 -1.58 8.04 -21.97
N ASP A 30 -0.70 8.69 -21.22
CA ASP A 30 0.76 8.52 -21.33
C ASP A 30 1.29 7.38 -20.45
N ALA A 31 0.69 7.21 -19.28
CA ALA A 31 1.06 6.18 -18.31
C ALA A 31 -0.18 5.61 -17.61
N VAL A 32 -0.06 4.38 -17.15
CA VAL A 32 -1.08 3.70 -16.34
C VAL A 32 -0.40 3.23 -15.06
N GLU A 33 -0.90 3.68 -13.92
CA GLU A 33 -0.51 3.17 -12.60
C GLU A 33 -1.67 2.34 -12.03
N THR A 34 -1.40 1.07 -11.72
CA THR A 34 -2.36 0.17 -11.08
C THR A 34 -1.67 -1.09 -10.55
N ILE A 35 -2.45 -2.09 -10.17
CA ILE A 35 -2.00 -3.41 -9.69
C ILE A 35 -1.17 -4.14 -10.75
N GLY A 36 -0.06 -4.77 -10.32
CA GLY A 36 0.86 -5.51 -11.18
C GLY A 36 0.21 -6.60 -12.03
N THR A 37 -0.77 -7.34 -11.51
CA THR A 37 -1.51 -8.36 -12.29
C THR A 37 -2.28 -7.77 -13.47
N ASP A 38 -2.81 -6.56 -13.30
CA ASP A 38 -3.52 -5.82 -14.34
C ASP A 38 -2.53 -5.22 -15.35
N LEU A 39 -1.38 -4.74 -14.89
CA LEU A 39 -0.28 -4.31 -15.76
C LEU A 39 0.26 -5.46 -16.61
N GLU A 40 0.38 -6.66 -16.04
CA GLU A 40 0.74 -7.88 -16.78
C GLU A 40 -0.31 -8.24 -17.84
N ARG A 41 -1.60 -8.10 -17.51
CA ARG A 41 -2.68 -8.29 -18.47
C ARG A 41 -2.59 -7.29 -19.63
N MET A 42 -2.39 -6.01 -19.33
CA MET A 42 -2.22 -4.96 -20.34
C MET A 42 -0.93 -5.12 -21.16
N THR A 43 0.12 -5.68 -20.56
CA THR A 43 1.36 -6.05 -21.26
C THR A 43 1.11 -7.12 -22.33
N ARG A 44 0.30 -8.14 -22.02
CA ARG A 44 -0.11 -9.18 -23.01
C ARG A 44 -0.94 -8.61 -24.17
N GLU A 45 -1.75 -7.58 -23.90
CA GLU A 45 -2.47 -6.82 -24.93
C GLU A 45 -1.56 -5.83 -25.70
N LYS A 46 -0.25 -5.82 -25.43
CA LYS A 46 0.78 -5.02 -26.10
C LYS A 46 0.58 -3.49 -25.95
N ILE A 47 -0.05 -3.05 -24.87
CA ILE A 47 -0.39 -1.64 -24.60
C ILE A 47 0.85 -0.81 -24.23
N PHE A 48 1.81 -1.41 -23.52
CA PHE A 48 2.95 -0.68 -22.95
C PHE A 48 4.25 -0.78 -23.76
N ALA A 49 5.02 0.30 -23.81
CA ALA A 49 6.37 0.33 -24.34
C ALA A 49 7.37 -0.24 -23.31
N GLU A 50 8.46 -0.81 -23.82
CA GLU A 50 9.65 -1.00 -22.98
C GLU A 50 10.21 0.38 -22.60
N PHE A 51 10.61 0.54 -21.33
CA PHE A 51 11.27 1.74 -20.87
C PHE A 51 12.36 1.47 -19.84
N HIS A 52 13.20 2.47 -19.63
CA HIS A 52 14.32 2.42 -18.71
C HIS A 52 14.27 3.61 -17.76
N SER A 53 14.72 3.40 -16.54
CA SER A 53 14.91 4.45 -15.55
C SER A 53 16.20 4.18 -14.78
N PRO A 54 16.99 5.21 -14.43
CA PRO A 54 18.14 5.03 -13.55
C PRO A 54 17.72 4.51 -12.16
N HIS A 55 16.48 4.80 -11.74
CA HIS A 55 15.93 4.36 -10.45
C HIS A 55 15.60 2.86 -10.39
N LEU A 56 15.70 2.13 -11.50
CA LEU A 56 15.58 0.66 -11.46
C LEU A 56 16.73 0.01 -10.69
N ALA A 57 17.87 0.70 -10.54
CA ALA A 57 18.98 0.25 -9.70
C ALA A 57 18.61 0.20 -8.21
N ASP A 58 17.56 0.90 -7.79
CA ASP A 58 17.07 0.94 -6.41
C ASP A 58 16.13 -0.24 -6.08
N LEU A 59 15.69 -0.99 -7.10
CA LEU A 59 14.80 -2.14 -6.95
C LEU A 59 15.57 -3.44 -6.80
N ILE A 60 15.00 -4.41 -6.07
CA ILE A 60 15.53 -5.77 -6.06
C ILE A 60 15.41 -6.37 -7.48
N PRO A 61 16.43 -7.12 -7.98
CA PRO A 61 16.40 -7.64 -9.34
C PRO A 61 15.16 -8.48 -9.67
N ALA A 62 14.66 -9.24 -8.69
CA ALA A 62 13.46 -10.06 -8.85
C ALA A 62 12.16 -9.26 -9.07
N ALA A 63 12.15 -7.97 -8.71
CA ALA A 63 11.01 -7.08 -8.90
C ALA A 63 10.98 -6.42 -10.29
N ILE A 64 11.99 -6.64 -11.13
CA ILE A 64 12.09 -6.06 -12.47
C ILE A 64 11.58 -7.09 -13.50
N PRO A 65 10.40 -6.88 -14.12
CA PRO A 65 9.90 -7.81 -15.12
C PRO A 65 10.82 -7.85 -16.34
N ARG A 66 11.09 -9.05 -16.87
CA ARG A 66 12.01 -9.25 -18.01
C ARG A 66 11.62 -8.44 -19.26
N HIS A 67 10.32 -8.23 -19.47
CA HIS A 67 9.79 -7.49 -20.61
C HIS A 67 9.83 -5.96 -20.42
N ARG A 68 10.15 -5.45 -19.23
CA ARG A 68 10.38 -4.01 -18.94
C ARG A 68 9.26 -3.07 -19.39
N ALA A 69 8.03 -3.58 -19.45
CA ALA A 69 6.86 -2.85 -19.94
C ALA A 69 6.12 -2.12 -18.81
N TRP A 70 6.38 -2.52 -17.58
CA TRP A 70 5.98 -1.82 -16.36
C TRP A 70 7.02 -2.13 -15.28
N PHE A 71 7.09 -1.28 -14.24
CA PHE A 71 7.91 -1.54 -13.05
C PHE A 71 7.11 -1.22 -11.79
N PRO A 72 7.36 -1.96 -10.69
CA PRO A 72 6.72 -1.65 -9.43
C PRO A 72 7.25 -0.32 -8.87
N ASP A 73 6.33 0.48 -8.35
CA ASP A 73 6.65 1.75 -7.66
C ASP A 73 6.28 1.71 -6.17
N ARG A 74 5.39 0.79 -5.78
CA ARG A 74 5.00 0.56 -4.38
C ARG A 74 4.49 -0.86 -4.15
N LEU A 75 4.53 -1.28 -2.89
CA LEU A 75 3.85 -2.48 -2.43
C LEU A 75 2.61 -2.08 -1.62
N SER A 76 1.50 -2.77 -1.87
CA SER A 76 0.34 -2.74 -1.00
C SER A 76 0.25 -4.08 -0.26
N TYR A 77 0.02 -4.04 1.05
CA TYR A 77 -0.07 -5.24 1.88
C TYR A 77 -1.52 -5.50 2.25
N LEU A 78 -2.04 -6.65 1.84
CA LEU A 78 -3.31 -7.17 2.32
C LEU A 78 -3.07 -7.90 3.64
N GLY A 79 -3.90 -7.58 4.63
CA GLY A 79 -3.95 -8.24 5.92
C GLY A 79 -5.29 -8.00 6.58
N VAL A 80 -5.31 -8.09 7.91
CA VAL A 80 -6.55 -8.04 8.67
C VAL A 80 -6.72 -6.68 9.32
N ALA A 81 -7.82 -6.00 9.01
CA ALA A 81 -8.26 -4.85 9.79
C ALA A 81 -9.33 -5.25 10.79
N TYR A 82 -9.37 -4.59 11.94
CA TYR A 82 -10.39 -4.84 12.97
C TYR A 82 -10.81 -3.54 13.64
N ASN A 83 -12.05 -3.50 14.10
CA ASN A 83 -12.54 -2.38 14.88
C ASN A 83 -12.07 -2.51 16.33
N THR A 84 -11.27 -1.55 16.81
CA THR A 84 -10.63 -1.62 18.14
C THR A 84 -11.60 -1.45 19.31
N LYS A 85 -12.84 -1.00 19.07
CA LYS A 85 -13.90 -0.98 20.08
C LYS A 85 -14.66 -2.30 20.20
N LEU A 86 -14.60 -3.14 19.16
CA LEU A 86 -15.37 -4.38 19.08
C LEU A 86 -14.50 -5.63 19.26
N VAL A 87 -13.23 -5.56 18.88
CA VAL A 87 -12.28 -6.67 18.92
C VAL A 87 -10.97 -6.17 19.51
N ARG A 88 -10.44 -6.89 20.49
CA ARG A 88 -9.10 -6.60 21.02
C ARG A 88 -8.05 -7.30 20.18
N ARG A 89 -6.86 -6.70 20.12
CA ARG A 89 -5.73 -7.21 19.33
C ARG A 89 -5.39 -8.65 19.68
N GLU A 90 -5.34 -8.95 20.97
CA GLU A 90 -5.01 -10.25 21.55
C GLU A 90 -6.03 -11.35 21.26
N ASP A 91 -7.26 -10.99 20.87
CA ASP A 91 -8.28 -11.98 20.52
C ASP A 91 -8.12 -12.50 19.09
N LEU A 92 -7.35 -11.79 18.24
CA LEU A 92 -7.09 -12.14 16.85
C LEU A 92 -6.18 -13.38 16.76
N PRO A 93 -6.49 -14.34 15.88
CA PRO A 93 -5.64 -15.50 15.65
C PRO A 93 -4.35 -15.09 14.91
N GLY A 94 -3.26 -15.82 15.16
CA GLY A 94 -1.99 -15.57 14.46
C GLY A 94 -1.96 -16.01 12.99
N THR A 95 -2.94 -16.80 12.54
CA THR A 95 -3.07 -17.28 11.16
C THR A 95 -4.52 -17.19 10.68
N TYR A 96 -4.72 -17.14 9.36
CA TYR A 96 -6.06 -17.08 8.78
C TYR A 96 -6.96 -18.26 9.18
N GLU A 97 -6.40 -19.46 9.38
CA GLU A 97 -7.16 -20.66 9.81
C GLU A 97 -7.87 -20.47 11.15
N GLY A 98 -7.34 -19.62 12.04
CA GLY A 98 -7.98 -19.33 13.33
C GLY A 98 -9.26 -18.50 13.21
N PHE A 99 -9.51 -17.83 12.07
CA PHE A 99 -10.79 -17.18 11.80
C PHE A 99 -11.92 -18.17 11.46
N LEU A 100 -11.59 -19.46 11.34
CA LEU A 100 -12.58 -20.52 11.15
C LEU A 100 -13.16 -21.04 12.47
N ASP A 101 -12.76 -20.46 13.61
CA ASP A 101 -13.43 -20.67 14.90
C ASP A 101 -14.86 -20.10 14.87
N PRO A 102 -15.89 -20.86 15.33
CA PRO A 102 -17.28 -20.40 15.37
C PRO A 102 -17.51 -19.02 16.00
N LYS A 103 -16.65 -18.56 16.92
CA LYS A 103 -16.74 -17.23 17.56
C LYS A 103 -16.66 -16.06 16.57
N TRP A 104 -16.12 -16.30 15.38
CA TRP A 104 -15.97 -15.31 14.30
C TRP A 104 -17.14 -15.29 13.31
N ARG A 105 -18.05 -16.27 13.36
CA ARG A 105 -19.21 -16.30 12.45
C ARG A 105 -20.03 -15.02 12.62
N GLY A 106 -20.39 -14.39 11.50
CA GLY A 106 -21.11 -13.11 11.47
C GLY A 106 -20.27 -11.87 11.82
N LYS A 107 -18.96 -12.00 12.00
CA LYS A 107 -18.04 -10.89 12.32
C LYS A 107 -17.02 -10.57 11.23
N LEU A 108 -16.95 -11.41 10.20
CA LEU A 108 -15.94 -11.37 9.16
C LEU A 108 -16.48 -10.66 7.92
N GLY A 109 -15.67 -9.81 7.30
CA GLY A 109 -15.89 -9.29 5.96
C GLY A 109 -14.73 -9.56 5.02
N ILE A 110 -15.03 -9.76 3.75
CA ILE A 110 -14.05 -9.99 2.68
C ILE A 110 -14.38 -9.19 1.43
N GLU A 111 -13.35 -8.83 0.68
CA GLU A 111 -13.48 -8.29 -0.67
C GLU A 111 -13.79 -9.42 -1.67
N ALA A 112 -14.83 -9.21 -2.49
CA ALA A 112 -15.45 -10.23 -3.33
C ALA A 112 -14.56 -10.77 -4.47
N SER A 113 -13.66 -9.94 -4.97
CA SER A 113 -12.87 -10.17 -6.18
C SER A 113 -11.38 -10.38 -5.91
N ASP A 114 -11.01 -10.65 -4.65
CA ASP A 114 -9.61 -10.60 -4.21
C ASP A 114 -8.80 -11.83 -4.58
N ILE A 115 -8.61 -12.01 -5.89
CA ILE A 115 -7.87 -13.12 -6.49
C ILE A 115 -6.42 -13.15 -6.01
N ALA A 116 -5.83 -11.98 -5.72
CA ALA A 116 -4.47 -11.90 -5.21
C ALA A 116 -4.33 -12.53 -3.81
N TRP A 117 -5.34 -12.34 -2.95
CA TRP A 117 -5.37 -12.99 -1.65
C TRP A 117 -5.53 -14.51 -1.78
N LEU A 118 -6.47 -14.96 -2.61
CA LEU A 118 -6.67 -16.39 -2.90
C LEU A 118 -5.39 -17.04 -3.42
N ALA A 119 -4.81 -16.48 -4.49
CA ALA A 119 -3.60 -17.00 -5.11
C ALA A 119 -2.42 -16.97 -4.12
N GLY A 120 -2.33 -15.92 -3.29
CA GLY A 120 -1.29 -15.79 -2.27
C GLY A 120 -1.37 -16.89 -1.21
N ILE A 121 -2.57 -17.11 -0.66
CA ILE A 121 -2.84 -18.15 0.35
C ILE A 121 -2.57 -19.54 -0.23
N VAL A 122 -3.14 -19.85 -1.41
CA VAL A 122 -2.95 -21.13 -2.11
C VAL A 122 -1.48 -21.39 -2.42
N LYS A 123 -0.75 -20.38 -2.90
CA LYS A 123 0.68 -20.52 -3.19
C LYS A 123 1.50 -20.77 -1.93
N PHE A 124 1.18 -20.11 -0.82
CA PHE A 124 1.94 -20.24 0.42
C PHE A 124 1.67 -21.55 1.15
N TRP A 125 0.41 -21.99 1.21
CA TRP A 125 0.02 -23.22 1.90
C TRP A 125 -0.02 -24.48 1.03
N GLY A 126 0.07 -24.34 -0.29
CA GLY A 126 -0.20 -25.39 -1.26
C GLY A 126 -1.69 -25.46 -1.60
N GLU A 127 -1.99 -25.97 -2.81
CA GLU A 127 -3.34 -26.02 -3.40
C GLU A 127 -4.37 -26.65 -2.47
N ASP A 128 -4.13 -27.88 -2.05
CA ASP A 128 -5.00 -28.65 -1.17
C ASP A 128 -5.36 -27.92 0.13
N ARG A 129 -4.36 -27.37 0.83
CA ARG A 129 -4.58 -26.70 2.12
C ARG A 129 -5.25 -25.34 1.92
N GLY A 130 -4.80 -24.57 0.94
CA GLY A 130 -5.36 -23.27 0.61
C GLY A 130 -6.82 -23.35 0.19
N MET A 131 -7.16 -24.27 -0.72
CA MET A 131 -8.55 -24.43 -1.18
C MET A 131 -9.47 -24.90 -0.06
N ARG A 132 -9.06 -25.86 0.76
CA ARG A 132 -9.82 -26.27 1.95
C ARG A 132 -10.07 -25.13 2.94
N PHE A 133 -9.13 -24.20 3.08
CA PHE A 133 -9.34 -23.00 3.89
C PHE A 133 -10.50 -22.16 3.33
N PHE A 134 -10.52 -21.88 2.02
CA PHE A 134 -11.58 -21.08 1.39
C PHE A 134 -12.95 -21.76 1.45
N GLU A 135 -13.01 -23.08 1.24
CA GLU A 135 -14.24 -23.87 1.38
C GLU A 135 -14.81 -23.74 2.81
N ARG A 136 -13.96 -23.86 3.83
CA ARG A 136 -14.36 -23.69 5.22
C ARG A 136 -14.71 -22.24 5.57
N LEU A 137 -14.00 -21.28 4.99
CA LEU A 137 -14.31 -19.86 5.18
C LEU A 137 -15.69 -19.52 4.64
N ALA A 138 -16.10 -20.10 3.51
CA ALA A 138 -17.44 -19.92 2.97
C ALA A 138 -18.54 -20.38 3.96
N VAL A 139 -18.29 -21.45 4.72
CA VAL A 139 -19.19 -21.93 5.80
C VAL A 139 -19.30 -20.93 6.96
N MET A 140 -18.29 -20.07 7.15
CA MET A 140 -18.33 -18.99 8.14
C MET A 140 -19.26 -17.84 7.74
N LYS A 141 -19.73 -17.82 6.48
CA LYS A 141 -20.61 -16.80 5.88
C LYS A 141 -20.08 -15.37 6.12
N PRO A 142 -18.86 -15.05 5.66
CA PRO A 142 -18.36 -13.68 5.76
C PRO A 142 -19.25 -12.73 4.95
N ASP A 143 -19.31 -11.48 5.38
CA ASP A 143 -19.94 -10.40 4.62
C ASP A 143 -19.08 -10.07 3.39
N VAL A 144 -19.59 -10.37 2.20
CA VAL A 144 -18.87 -10.22 0.93
C VAL A 144 -19.18 -8.86 0.33
N ARG A 145 -18.16 -8.01 0.19
CA ARG A 145 -18.28 -6.63 -0.28
C ARG A 145 -17.40 -6.37 -1.50
N THR A 146 -17.82 -5.48 -2.38
CA THR A 146 -17.01 -5.08 -3.54
C THR A 146 -16.22 -3.81 -3.23
N GLY A 147 -14.90 -3.92 -3.29
CA GLY A 147 -13.96 -2.81 -3.11
C GLY A 147 -13.37 -2.68 -1.70
N HIS A 148 -12.04 -2.68 -1.62
CA HIS A 148 -11.28 -2.58 -0.37
C HIS A 148 -11.55 -1.29 0.42
N THR A 149 -11.81 -0.17 -0.25
CA THR A 149 -12.14 1.11 0.41
C THR A 149 -13.44 1.01 1.20
N LEU A 150 -14.48 0.40 0.60
CA LEU A 150 -15.76 0.20 1.29
C LEU A 150 -15.57 -0.74 2.48
N LEU A 151 -14.87 -1.85 2.31
CA LEU A 151 -14.60 -2.78 3.41
C LEU A 151 -13.87 -2.08 4.57
N THR A 152 -12.87 -1.25 4.27
CA THR A 152 -12.15 -0.45 5.29
C THR A 152 -13.09 0.48 6.05
N GLN A 153 -14.00 1.17 5.35
CA GLN A 153 -14.99 2.07 5.96
C GLN A 153 -15.97 1.32 6.86
N LEU A 154 -16.46 0.15 6.41
CA LEU A 154 -17.35 -0.70 7.21
C LEU A 154 -16.68 -1.19 8.50
N VAL A 155 -15.40 -1.53 8.44
CA VAL A 155 -14.62 -1.89 9.64
C VAL A 155 -14.44 -0.69 10.56
N ALA A 156 -14.06 0.47 10.03
CA ALA A 156 -13.90 1.68 10.81
C ALA A 156 -15.20 2.13 11.49
N ALA A 157 -16.34 1.95 10.82
CA ALA A 157 -17.67 2.24 11.36
C ALA A 157 -18.15 1.18 12.38
N GLY A 158 -17.56 -0.01 12.38
CA GLY A 158 -17.95 -1.13 13.25
C GLY A 158 -19.12 -1.96 12.72
N GLU A 159 -19.57 -1.71 11.49
CA GLU A 159 -20.57 -2.53 10.81
C GLU A 159 -20.02 -3.94 10.50
N VAL A 160 -18.72 -4.03 10.22
CA VAL A 160 -17.98 -5.29 10.08
C VAL A 160 -16.87 -5.32 11.14
N PRO A 161 -16.95 -6.18 12.17
CA PRO A 161 -15.93 -6.19 13.22
C PRO A 161 -14.50 -6.49 12.74
N VAL A 162 -14.34 -7.38 11.76
CA VAL A 162 -13.04 -7.81 11.22
C VAL A 162 -13.09 -7.95 9.69
N GLY A 163 -12.25 -7.21 8.97
CA GLY A 163 -12.05 -7.36 7.52
C GLY A 163 -10.78 -8.15 7.23
N LEU A 164 -10.89 -9.29 6.54
CA LEU A 164 -9.75 -10.21 6.31
C LEU A 164 -8.86 -9.82 5.13
N THR A 165 -9.35 -8.94 4.26
CA THR A 165 -8.65 -8.47 3.07
C THR A 165 -8.67 -6.95 3.00
N VAL A 166 -7.96 -6.31 3.93
CA VAL A 166 -7.86 -4.86 4.00
C VAL A 166 -6.41 -4.42 3.79
N TYR A 167 -6.21 -3.41 2.94
CA TYR A 167 -4.91 -2.80 2.75
C TYR A 167 -4.51 -1.97 3.96
N SER A 168 -3.28 -2.16 4.46
CA SER A 168 -2.73 -1.34 5.54
C SER A 168 -2.74 0.17 5.21
N SER A 169 -2.48 0.51 3.95
CA SER A 169 -2.52 1.89 3.44
C SER A 169 -3.91 2.54 3.50
N GLY A 170 -4.98 1.73 3.50
CA GLY A 170 -6.34 2.19 3.73
C GLY A 170 -6.62 2.49 5.20
N VAL A 171 -6.05 1.70 6.12
CA VAL A 171 -6.29 1.83 7.57
C VAL A 171 -5.54 3.03 8.17
N VAL A 172 -4.29 3.26 7.75
CA VAL A 172 -3.42 4.31 8.34
C VAL A 172 -4.09 5.70 8.38
N PRO A 173 -4.70 6.21 7.29
CA PRO A 173 -5.40 7.49 7.32
C PRO A 173 -6.57 7.52 8.32
N HIS A 174 -7.40 6.47 8.36
CA HIS A 174 -8.53 6.39 9.29
C HIS A 174 -8.06 6.40 10.76
N LYS A 175 -6.98 5.66 11.07
CA LYS A 175 -6.37 5.65 12.39
C LYS A 175 -5.83 7.03 12.77
N ARG A 176 -5.18 7.74 11.85
CA ARG A 176 -4.68 9.12 12.05
C ARG A 176 -5.80 10.11 12.38
N THR A 177 -6.99 9.91 11.82
CA THR A 177 -8.18 10.73 12.13
C THR A 177 -8.96 10.27 13.37
N GLY A 178 -8.43 9.30 14.12
CA GLY A 178 -9.03 8.82 15.37
C GLY A 178 -10.17 7.80 15.20
N ALA A 179 -10.35 7.23 14.01
CA ALA A 179 -11.34 6.16 13.82
C ALA A 179 -10.91 4.90 14.60
N PRO A 180 -11.86 4.13 15.17
CA PRO A 180 -11.57 2.95 15.98
C PRO A 180 -11.21 1.74 15.11
N ILE A 181 -10.09 1.81 14.40
CA ILE A 181 -9.62 0.77 13.49
C ILE A 181 -8.11 0.57 13.65
N ASP A 182 -7.68 -0.69 13.59
CA ASP A 182 -6.27 -1.04 13.49
C ASP A 182 -6.07 -2.20 12.51
N TRP A 183 -4.82 -2.52 12.22
CA TRP A 183 -4.44 -3.52 11.22
C TRP A 183 -3.36 -4.45 11.75
N GLU A 184 -3.53 -5.76 11.56
CA GLU A 184 -2.53 -6.78 11.90
C GLU A 184 -2.02 -7.52 10.66
N PRO A 185 -0.70 -7.77 10.58
CA PRO A 185 -0.07 -8.58 9.55
C PRO A 185 -0.28 -10.08 9.80
N ILE A 186 -1.51 -10.56 9.79
CA ILE A 186 -1.80 -11.99 9.95
C ILE A 186 -1.19 -12.78 8.78
N GLU A 187 -0.42 -13.83 9.11
CA GLU A 187 0.31 -14.58 8.10
C GLU A 187 -0.57 -15.59 7.34
N PRO A 188 -0.35 -15.77 6.02
CA PRO A 188 0.63 -15.04 5.20
C PRO A 188 0.12 -13.64 4.78
N VAL A 189 0.97 -12.61 4.97
CA VAL A 189 0.69 -11.26 4.48
C VAL A 189 0.95 -11.20 2.98
N ILE A 190 -0.06 -10.80 2.20
CA ILE A 190 0.05 -10.74 0.75
C ILE A 190 0.55 -9.36 0.33
N GLY A 191 1.81 -9.28 -0.07
CA GLY A 191 2.41 -8.10 -0.70
C GLY A 191 2.11 -8.06 -2.19
N GLN A 192 1.29 -7.10 -2.61
CA GLN A 192 0.93 -6.90 -4.00
C GLN A 192 1.72 -5.72 -4.59
N PRO A 193 2.50 -5.93 -5.66
CA PRO A 193 3.13 -4.83 -6.37
C PRO A 193 2.06 -4.02 -7.10
N LEU A 194 2.12 -2.71 -6.91
CA LEU A 194 1.54 -1.73 -7.81
C LEU A 194 2.69 -1.08 -8.57
N GLY A 195 2.40 -0.60 -9.76
CA GLY A 195 3.43 -0.09 -10.62
C GLY A 195 2.90 0.75 -11.74
N ILE A 196 3.84 1.20 -12.57
CA ILE A 196 3.58 2.09 -13.68
C ILE A 196 4.02 1.46 -14.99
N GLY A 197 3.13 1.49 -15.98
CA GLY A 197 3.41 1.16 -17.39
C GLY A 197 3.31 2.40 -18.27
N LEU A 198 4.21 2.54 -19.24
CA LEU A 198 4.18 3.65 -20.21
C LEU A 198 3.47 3.22 -21.49
N ALA A 199 2.45 3.96 -21.92
CA ALA A 199 1.70 3.62 -23.12
C ALA A 199 2.55 3.77 -24.38
N LYS A 200 2.53 2.79 -25.30
CA LYS A 200 3.33 2.84 -26.55
C LYS A 200 3.07 4.07 -27.41
N ASN A 201 1.82 4.52 -27.41
CA ASN A 201 1.32 5.58 -28.26
C ASN A 201 0.78 6.76 -27.44
N GLY A 202 1.15 6.85 -26.16
CA GLY A 202 0.91 8.05 -25.36
C GLY A 202 1.49 9.29 -26.05
N GLY A 203 0.92 10.45 -25.74
CA GLY A 203 1.27 11.73 -26.33
C GLY A 203 2.78 12.00 -26.35
N ALA A 204 3.19 12.87 -27.27
CA ALA A 204 4.58 13.18 -27.63
C ALA A 204 5.53 13.58 -26.46
N ALA A 205 5.03 13.73 -25.24
CA ALA A 205 5.79 14.07 -24.03
C ALA A 205 6.85 13.01 -23.68
N LEU A 206 6.58 11.71 -23.86
CA LEU A 206 7.56 10.65 -23.54
C LEU A 206 8.59 10.39 -24.65
N ARG A 207 8.31 10.79 -25.90
CA ARG A 207 9.29 10.71 -27.01
C ARG A 207 10.48 11.67 -26.83
N ARG A 208 10.40 12.62 -25.87
CA ARG A 208 11.49 13.55 -25.54
C ARG A 208 12.42 13.06 -24.43
N LEU A 209 12.16 11.91 -23.81
CA LEU A 209 13.14 11.24 -22.94
C LEU A 209 14.18 10.48 -23.79
N ARG A 210 14.88 11.19 -24.68
CA ARG A 210 16.20 10.74 -25.15
C ARG A 210 17.17 10.84 -23.96
N PRO A 211 18.21 9.99 -23.89
CA PRO A 211 19.17 10.06 -22.80
C PRO A 211 19.86 11.42 -22.86
N VAL A 212 19.50 12.32 -21.95
CA VAL A 212 20.28 13.53 -21.71
C VAL A 212 21.56 13.06 -21.04
N ALA A 213 22.60 12.93 -21.84
CA ALA A 213 23.95 12.74 -21.35
C ALA A 213 24.32 13.93 -20.46
N ARG A 214 24.62 13.61 -19.19
CA ARG A 214 25.48 14.33 -18.24
C ARG A 214 25.32 15.86 -18.14
N ARG A 215 24.74 16.31 -17.03
CA ARG A 215 25.38 17.34 -16.18
C ARG A 215 25.31 16.92 -14.71
N PRO A 216 26.43 16.88 -13.97
CA PRO A 216 26.42 16.61 -12.54
C PRO A 216 25.94 17.89 -11.83
N GLY A 217 24.79 17.81 -11.17
CA GLY A 217 24.17 18.95 -10.50
C GLY A 217 22.77 18.64 -10.00
N ALA A 218 22.72 17.96 -8.85
CA ALA A 218 21.64 17.89 -7.86
C ALA A 218 20.18 18.07 -8.32
N LEU A 219 19.46 16.95 -8.47
CA LEU A 219 18.09 16.86 -7.96
C LEU A 219 18.19 16.12 -6.62
N GLN A 220 18.35 16.91 -5.57
CA GLN A 220 18.32 16.43 -4.20
C GLN A 220 16.85 16.34 -3.80
N PHE A 221 16.30 15.12 -3.77
CA PHE A 221 15.10 14.89 -2.97
C PHE A 221 15.49 15.12 -1.52
N ALA A 222 14.92 16.15 -0.92
CA ALA A 222 15.10 16.46 0.49
C ALA A 222 14.74 15.23 1.32
N ARG A 223 15.70 14.72 2.10
CA ARG A 223 15.39 13.91 3.28
C ARG A 223 14.77 14.88 4.29
N PRO A 224 13.57 14.60 4.85
CA PRO A 224 13.12 15.37 6.00
C PRO A 224 14.14 15.15 7.12
N SER A 225 14.57 16.24 7.75
CA SER A 225 15.39 16.15 8.95
C SER A 225 14.51 15.80 10.14
N ALA A 226 15.04 15.07 11.12
CA ALA A 226 14.32 14.58 12.29
C ALA A 226 13.74 15.67 13.22
N ARG A 227 13.80 16.96 12.84
CA ARG A 227 13.20 18.09 13.57
C ARG A 227 11.85 18.55 13.01
N GLU A 228 11.38 18.00 11.89
CA GLU A 228 10.03 18.29 11.36
C GLU A 228 8.94 17.32 11.87
N LEU A 229 9.29 16.45 12.82
CA LEU A 229 8.36 15.52 13.48
C LEU A 229 7.86 16.02 14.85
N GLU A 230 8.29 17.22 15.29
CA GLU A 230 7.83 17.81 16.54
C GLU A 230 7.16 19.17 16.29
N GLY A 231 5.83 19.14 16.29
CA GLY A 231 4.96 20.25 16.69
C GLY A 231 4.73 21.36 15.67
N GLU A 232 3.50 21.42 15.13
CA GLU A 232 2.80 22.70 15.10
C GLU A 232 1.28 22.49 15.16
N ASP A 233 0.78 22.82 16.35
CA ASP A 233 -0.60 22.97 16.74
C ASP A 233 -1.07 24.38 16.31
N ARG A 234 -2.24 24.46 15.64
CA ARG A 234 -3.26 25.54 15.63
C ARG A 234 -3.61 26.20 14.28
N PRO A 235 -4.90 26.57 14.10
CA PRO A 235 -5.44 27.09 12.85
C PRO A 235 -5.28 28.60 12.73
N GLU A 236 -4.79 29.08 11.60
CA GLU A 236 -4.77 30.53 11.31
C GLU A 236 -6.13 31.00 10.79
N GLN A 237 -6.83 31.77 11.63
CA GLN A 237 -7.82 32.75 11.18
C GLN A 237 -7.11 34.07 10.89
N LEU A 238 -7.40 34.60 9.71
CA LEU A 238 -7.05 35.93 9.21
C LEU A 238 -7.41 37.04 10.21
N ARG A 239 -6.47 37.95 10.56
CA ARG A 239 -6.75 39.40 10.73
C ARG A 239 -5.49 40.27 10.94
N LEU A 240 -5.68 41.53 10.54
CA LEU A 240 -4.71 42.61 10.31
C LEU A 240 -4.11 43.24 11.57
N HIS A 241 -2.91 43.81 11.36
CA HIS A 241 -2.04 44.68 12.17
C HIS A 241 -2.63 45.49 13.34
N HIS A 242 -1.90 45.49 14.48
CA HIS A 242 -1.48 46.73 15.16
C HIS A 242 -0.27 46.52 16.09
N ASP A 243 0.64 47.51 16.07
CA ASP A 243 1.89 47.60 16.83
C ASP A 243 1.67 48.09 18.28
N GLY A 244 2.50 47.63 19.23
CA GLY A 244 2.58 48.18 20.60
C GLY A 244 3.38 47.30 21.59
N PRO A 245 4.37 47.83 22.36
CA PRO A 245 5.38 46.99 23.02
C PRO A 245 5.27 46.91 24.57
N ARG A 246 5.81 45.81 25.15
CA ARG A 246 6.72 45.70 26.32
C ARG A 246 6.40 44.63 27.41
N ARG A 247 7.49 43.95 27.82
CA ARG A 247 7.95 43.52 29.18
C ARG A 247 7.71 42.08 29.72
N ARG A 248 8.84 41.33 29.75
CA ARG A 248 9.57 40.63 30.85
C ARG A 248 8.89 39.69 31.89
N ALA A 249 9.56 38.52 32.03
CA ALA A 249 9.90 37.71 33.22
C ALA A 249 8.77 36.90 33.92
N GLY A 250 8.95 35.67 34.43
CA GLY A 250 10.07 34.72 34.49
C GLY A 250 9.73 33.51 35.40
N ARG A 251 10.62 32.51 35.40
CA ARG A 251 10.93 31.46 36.43
C ARG A 251 10.07 30.19 36.63
N LYS A 252 10.82 29.06 36.50
CA LYS A 252 10.96 27.87 37.39
C LYS A 252 9.77 26.87 37.43
N ARG A 253 9.90 25.54 37.56
CA ARG A 253 10.98 24.59 37.94
C ARG A 253 10.47 23.13 37.75
N GLU A 254 11.38 22.17 37.50
CA GLU A 254 11.47 20.77 38.04
C GLU A 254 10.24 19.81 37.89
N VAL A 255 10.27 18.50 37.58
CA VAL A 255 11.17 17.35 37.87
C VAL A 255 10.85 16.15 36.93
N GLY A 256 11.90 15.46 36.44
CA GLY A 256 12.08 13.98 36.40
C GLY A 256 11.17 13.04 35.57
N LYS A 257 11.80 12.22 34.70
CA LYS A 257 11.98 10.76 34.91
C LYS A 257 12.69 10.10 33.72
N ASP A 258 13.44 9.06 34.06
CA ASP A 258 14.18 8.12 33.20
C ASP A 258 13.33 7.46 32.11
N LEU A 259 13.96 7.20 30.96
CA LEU A 259 14.04 5.90 30.26
C LEU A 259 14.22 6.11 28.75
N GLU A 260 15.47 6.21 28.29
CA GLU A 260 15.81 5.94 26.89
C GLU A 260 16.90 4.87 26.81
N ARG A 261 16.49 3.66 26.42
CA ARG A 261 17.35 2.72 25.68
C ARG A 261 16.56 2.28 24.45
N PRO A 262 17.04 2.55 23.23
CA PRO A 262 16.35 2.13 22.02
C PRO A 262 16.46 0.62 21.81
N VAL A 263 15.34 0.03 21.39
CA VAL A 263 15.22 -1.34 20.89
C VAL A 263 15.92 -1.42 19.53
N SER A 264 17.25 -1.56 19.55
CA SER A 264 18.05 -1.93 18.37
C SER A 264 18.76 -3.25 18.64
N GLU A 265 18.00 -4.29 18.99
CA GLU A 265 18.57 -5.63 19.15
C GLU A 265 17.52 -6.73 19.10
N GLN A 266 16.77 -6.83 17.99
CA GLN A 266 15.94 -8.01 17.71
C GLN A 266 15.68 -8.17 16.21
N MET A 267 16.75 -8.24 15.41
CA MET A 267 16.73 -8.84 14.08
C MET A 267 18.16 -9.28 13.71
N LYS A 268 18.61 -10.34 14.38
CA LYS A 268 19.74 -11.17 13.90
C LYS A 268 19.21 -12.59 13.76
N VAL A 269 18.66 -12.90 12.59
CA VAL A 269 18.58 -14.29 12.12
C VAL A 269 19.57 -14.38 10.97
N GLY A 270 20.68 -15.06 11.24
CA GLY A 270 21.75 -15.26 10.28
C GLY A 270 21.38 -16.29 9.22
N VAL A 271 21.68 -15.97 7.97
CA VAL A 271 21.77 -16.97 6.89
C VAL A 271 23.26 -17.26 6.70
N ARG A 272 23.70 -18.44 7.15
CA ARG A 272 25.00 -19.01 6.77
C ARG A 272 24.83 -19.71 5.43
N TYR A 273 25.61 -19.33 4.42
CA TYR A 273 25.83 -20.15 3.23
C TYR A 273 27.03 -21.08 3.50
N GLY A 274 26.78 -22.39 3.46
CA GLY A 274 27.82 -23.43 3.40
C GLY A 274 28.13 -23.82 1.95
N PRO A 275 29.34 -24.31 1.65
CA PRO A 275 29.92 -24.26 0.32
C PRO A 275 29.45 -25.37 -0.61
N HIS A 276 29.38 -25.03 -1.91
CA HIS A 276 29.35 -25.97 -3.02
C HIS A 276 30.52 -26.95 -2.95
N ARG A 277 30.25 -28.24 -3.21
CA ARG A 277 31.24 -29.17 -3.75
C ARG A 277 30.74 -29.79 -5.05
N SER A 278 31.61 -29.61 -6.05
CA SER A 278 31.87 -30.39 -7.29
C SER A 278 30.69 -30.94 -8.07
#